data_AF-A0A2P6W0A7-F1
#
_entry.id   AF-A0A2P6W0A7-F1
#
_cell.length_a   1.000
_cell.length_b   1.000
_cell.length_c   1.000
_cell.angle_alpha   90.00
_cell.angle_beta   90.00
_cell.angle_gamma   90.00
#
_symmetry.space_group_name_H-M   'P 1'
#
loop_
_entity.id
_entity.type
_entity.pdbx_description
1 polymer ?
#
loop_
_entity_poly.entity_id
_entity_poly.type
_entity_poly.pdbx_seq_one_letter_code
_entity_poly.pdbx_strand_id
1 'polypeptide(L)'
;MTKLLVVGWDGASHNYLEEIQLDYYGSLQNQGKLLPEDVYKGIPIDSGTAWTTITTGTGVNEHGFLSINNVVKSKSFLNFTKSIAKLIPNRKLRTYAFYGPNKLFNLKDRTPRSQDVQYKRLWDYIDDSLTVSVPLTYPAWKHNGVMFSGIPAPKDGALPTSYPQSYEDYRKRINAYNYLGGKKTPLEESSKPNLQEYKDRIYELNEEAFQVVEELDEERDFQLIFGVFPIIDDLLHALDPEDNRDEIEAAYEWIDNRTQELVEKVNPDNVLILSDHGMMPAEESLNPNQYPGLEMDHDPMNGIWASNTDLELEEQKDVTPKILELFGKEFKKEKFEMEVEPDTEEFEDIKV
;
A
#
# COMPACT_ATOMS: atom_id res chain seq x y z
N MET A 1 -19.97 -15.37 -4.38
CA MET A 1 -19.38 -15.82 -3.11
C MET A 1 -17.90 -15.55 -3.14
N THR A 2 -17.45 -14.71 -2.23
CA THR A 2 -16.07 -14.21 -2.17
C THR A 2 -15.14 -15.27 -1.60
N LYS A 3 -14.14 -15.68 -2.40
CA LYS A 3 -13.18 -16.70 -1.99
C LYS A 3 -12.10 -16.13 -1.07
N LEU A 4 -11.68 -14.90 -1.31
CA LEU A 4 -10.72 -14.20 -0.46
C LEU A 4 -11.07 -12.71 -0.35
N LEU A 5 -11.16 -12.23 0.89
CA LEU A 5 -11.18 -10.81 1.22
C LEU A 5 -9.81 -10.43 1.80
N VAL A 6 -9.11 -9.52 1.14
CA VAL A 6 -7.86 -8.92 1.62
C VAL A 6 -8.13 -7.50 2.07
N VAL A 7 -7.80 -7.21 3.34
CA VAL A 7 -7.95 -5.88 3.95
C VAL A 7 -6.56 -5.39 4.36
N GLY A 8 -6.03 -4.46 3.59
CA GLY A 8 -4.75 -3.81 3.84
C GLY A 8 -4.91 -2.71 4.88
N TRP A 9 -4.27 -2.86 6.03
CA TRP A 9 -4.16 -1.86 7.08
C TRP A 9 -2.83 -1.14 6.90
N ASP A 10 -2.75 -0.17 5.98
CA ASP A 10 -1.48 0.52 5.65
C ASP A 10 -0.86 1.12 6.92
N GLY A 11 0.42 0.83 7.19
CA GLY A 11 1.11 1.28 8.40
C GLY A 11 0.81 0.50 9.70
N ALA A 12 -0.03 -0.54 9.68
CA ALA A 12 -0.27 -1.35 10.89
C ALA A 12 1.01 -2.06 11.36
N SER A 13 1.35 -1.84 12.63
CA SER A 13 2.60 -2.30 13.20
C SER A 13 2.39 -3.48 14.13
N HIS A 14 3.19 -4.52 13.95
CA HIS A 14 3.18 -5.69 14.81
C HIS A 14 3.37 -5.35 16.29
N ASN A 15 4.31 -4.43 16.59
CA ASN A 15 4.60 -4.06 17.98
C ASN A 15 3.39 -3.38 18.67
N TYR A 16 2.60 -2.57 17.95
CA TYR A 16 1.37 -2.01 18.52
C TYR A 16 0.32 -3.11 18.76
N LEU A 17 0.19 -4.07 17.84
CA LEU A 17 -0.77 -5.17 17.99
C LEU A 17 -0.41 -6.14 19.12
N GLU A 18 0.87 -6.25 19.50
CA GLU A 18 1.29 -6.97 20.71
C GLU A 18 0.81 -6.30 22.00
N GLU A 19 0.59 -4.98 21.98
CA GLU A 19 0.15 -4.20 23.14
C GLU A 19 -1.36 -4.01 23.21
N ILE A 20 -2.01 -3.70 22.08
CA ILE A 20 -3.41 -3.22 22.03
C ILE A 20 -4.42 -4.37 22.13
N GLN A 21 -4.07 -5.60 21.69
CA GLN A 21 -4.94 -6.79 21.72
C GLN A 21 -6.37 -6.53 21.20
N LEU A 22 -6.50 -6.52 19.88
CA LEU A 22 -7.77 -6.31 19.19
C LEU A 22 -8.61 -7.60 19.10
N ASP A 23 -9.94 -7.46 19.17
CA ASP A 23 -10.87 -8.59 19.22
C ASP A 23 -10.88 -9.40 17.92
N TYR A 24 -11.12 -8.75 16.78
CA TYR A 24 -11.27 -9.45 15.50
C TYR A 24 -9.92 -9.93 14.96
N TYR A 25 -8.92 -9.07 14.88
CA TYR A 25 -7.55 -9.43 14.52
C TYR A 25 -7.05 -10.57 15.42
N GLY A 26 -7.21 -10.46 16.74
CA GLY A 26 -6.81 -11.49 17.71
C GLY A 26 -7.55 -12.82 17.55
N SER A 27 -8.72 -12.85 16.91
CA SER A 27 -9.47 -14.07 16.64
C SER A 27 -8.91 -14.90 15.47
N LEU A 28 -8.09 -14.29 14.60
CA LEU A 28 -7.50 -14.97 13.44
C LEU A 28 -6.41 -15.94 13.86
N GLN A 29 -6.44 -17.15 13.31
CA GLN A 29 -5.63 -18.29 13.82
C GLN A 29 -4.17 -18.23 13.41
N ASN A 30 -3.86 -17.55 12.30
CA ASN A 30 -2.53 -17.48 11.72
C ASN A 30 -2.13 -16.01 11.61
N GLN A 31 -1.01 -15.62 12.22
CA GLN A 31 -0.57 -14.24 12.29
C GLN A 31 0.95 -14.17 12.33
N GLY A 32 1.52 -13.06 11.87
CA GLY A 32 2.95 -12.84 11.96
C GLY A 32 3.40 -11.51 11.39
N LYS A 33 4.72 -11.30 11.36
CA LYS A 33 5.33 -10.17 10.65
C LYS A 33 5.39 -10.48 9.16
N LEU A 34 5.11 -9.47 8.34
CA LEU A 34 5.35 -9.50 6.90
C LEU A 34 6.58 -8.66 6.59
N LEU A 35 7.70 -9.31 6.29
CA LEU A 35 8.98 -8.61 6.11
C LEU A 35 9.20 -8.22 4.64
N PRO A 36 9.87 -7.08 4.37
CA PRO A 36 10.31 -6.78 3.03
C PRO A 36 11.53 -7.65 2.69
N GLU A 37 11.91 -7.66 1.41
CA GLU A 37 13.11 -8.38 1.01
C GLU A 37 14.39 -7.82 1.66
N ASP A 38 15.45 -8.63 1.72
CA ASP A 38 16.66 -8.35 2.52
C ASP A 38 17.31 -6.97 2.37
N VAL A 39 17.19 -6.34 1.19
CA VAL A 39 17.80 -5.01 0.98
C VAL A 39 17.13 -3.96 1.87
N TYR A 40 15.83 -4.11 2.14
CA TYR A 40 14.98 -3.19 2.89
C TYR A 40 14.93 -3.48 4.40
N LYS A 41 15.38 -4.66 4.86
CA LYS A 41 15.29 -5.06 6.28
C LYS A 41 16.04 -4.11 7.21
N GLY A 42 15.38 -3.06 7.70
CA GLY A 42 15.95 -1.99 8.53
C GLY A 42 16.53 -0.80 7.76
N ILE A 43 16.10 -0.56 6.52
CA ILE A 43 16.26 0.74 5.82
C ILE A 43 14.90 1.17 5.26
N PRO A 44 14.69 2.45 4.91
CA PRO A 44 13.38 2.94 4.51
C PRO A 44 12.82 2.16 3.32
N ILE A 45 11.51 1.99 3.28
CA ILE A 45 10.73 1.48 2.16
C ILE A 45 9.45 2.32 2.10
N ASP A 46 9.01 2.68 0.91
CA ASP A 46 7.73 3.38 0.72
C ASP A 46 6.63 2.38 0.37
N SER A 47 5.38 2.73 0.70
CA SER A 47 4.24 1.85 0.50
C SER A 47 4.01 1.50 -0.97
N GLY A 48 4.32 2.43 -1.89
CA GLY A 48 4.32 2.14 -3.32
C GLY A 48 5.24 0.97 -3.71
N THR A 49 6.44 0.90 -3.13
CA THR A 49 7.40 -0.19 -3.36
C THR A 49 6.93 -1.48 -2.72
N ALA A 50 6.50 -1.41 -1.46
CA ALA A 50 6.13 -2.56 -0.68
C ALA A 50 4.84 -3.23 -1.21
N TRP A 51 3.76 -2.47 -1.42
CA TRP A 51 2.54 -2.97 -2.05
C TRP A 51 2.75 -3.48 -3.48
N THR A 52 3.69 -2.90 -4.23
CA THR A 52 4.09 -3.45 -5.54
C THR A 52 4.80 -4.78 -5.44
N THR A 53 5.67 -4.96 -4.44
CA THR A 53 6.27 -6.27 -4.15
C THR A 53 5.19 -7.29 -3.78
N ILE A 54 4.29 -6.92 -2.86
CA ILE A 54 3.17 -7.75 -2.36
C ILE A 54 2.30 -8.26 -3.50
N THR A 55 1.88 -7.36 -4.38
CA THR A 55 0.85 -7.64 -5.39
C THR A 55 1.41 -8.14 -6.71
N THR A 56 2.73 -8.06 -6.95
CA THR A 56 3.36 -8.72 -8.11
C THR A 56 4.01 -10.06 -7.74
N GLY A 57 4.38 -10.27 -6.47
CA GLY A 57 5.22 -11.39 -6.07
C GLY A 57 6.66 -11.30 -6.59
N THR A 58 7.11 -10.09 -6.95
CA THR A 58 8.45 -9.83 -7.52
C THR A 58 9.21 -8.82 -6.68
N GLY A 59 10.53 -8.87 -6.69
CA GLY A 59 11.36 -7.93 -5.91
C GLY A 59 11.64 -6.62 -6.64
N VAL A 60 12.27 -5.66 -5.96
CA VAL A 60 12.49 -4.31 -6.49
C VAL A 60 13.32 -4.25 -7.77
N ASN A 61 14.27 -5.17 -7.94
CA ASN A 61 15.06 -5.28 -9.16
C ASN A 61 14.24 -5.72 -10.38
N GLU A 62 13.10 -6.37 -10.15
CA GLU A 62 12.21 -6.87 -11.18
C GLU A 62 11.17 -5.80 -11.52
N HIS A 63 10.30 -5.43 -10.58
CA HIS A 63 9.26 -4.43 -10.84
C HIS A 63 9.85 -3.03 -11.09
N GLY A 64 11.03 -2.71 -10.55
CA GLY A 64 11.77 -1.49 -10.88
C GLY A 64 11.18 -0.23 -10.26
N PHE A 65 10.44 -0.36 -9.17
CA PHE A 65 9.84 0.76 -8.46
C PHE A 65 10.57 0.97 -7.14
N LEU A 66 11.02 2.21 -6.89
CA LEU A 66 11.84 2.56 -5.73
C LEU A 66 11.20 3.60 -4.79
N SER A 67 10.27 4.39 -5.32
CA SER A 67 9.62 5.49 -4.61
C SER A 67 8.48 6.05 -5.46
N ILE A 68 7.40 6.49 -4.81
CA ILE A 68 6.29 7.24 -5.41
C ILE A 68 6.69 8.56 -6.10
N ASN A 69 7.93 9.03 -5.99
CA ASN A 69 8.37 10.29 -6.60
C ASN A 69 9.29 10.09 -7.81
N ASN A 70 9.75 8.88 -8.09
CA ASN A 70 10.79 8.66 -9.08
C ASN A 70 10.63 7.37 -9.88
N VAL A 71 11.11 7.40 -11.13
CA VAL A 71 11.16 6.21 -11.99
C VAL A 71 12.60 5.74 -12.22
N VAL A 72 12.79 4.44 -12.17
CA VAL A 72 14.06 3.77 -12.41
C VAL A 72 14.35 3.68 -13.91
N LYS A 73 15.51 4.21 -14.34
CA LYS A 73 15.97 4.19 -15.73
C LYS A 73 16.55 2.84 -16.15
N SER A 74 17.28 2.19 -15.24
CA SER A 74 18.01 0.94 -15.51
C SER A 74 17.84 -0.08 -14.38
N LYS A 75 17.14 -1.18 -14.69
CA LYS A 75 16.98 -2.32 -13.77
C LYS A 75 18.30 -3.06 -13.52
N SER A 76 19.20 -3.08 -14.49
CA SER A 76 20.53 -3.70 -14.31
C SER A 76 21.39 -2.90 -13.32
N PHE A 77 21.32 -1.57 -13.37
CA PHE A 77 21.98 -0.71 -12.39
C PHE A 77 21.36 -0.84 -11.01
N LEU A 78 20.01 -0.88 -10.92
CA LEU A 78 19.30 -1.13 -9.67
C LEU A 78 19.69 -2.47 -9.05
N ASN A 79 19.79 -3.52 -9.87
CA ASN A 79 20.20 -4.84 -9.40
C ASN A 79 21.65 -4.84 -8.89
N PHE A 80 22.54 -4.10 -9.55
CA PHE A 80 23.92 -3.94 -9.13
C PHE A 80 24.02 -3.25 -7.75
N THR A 81 23.36 -2.11 -7.56
CA THR A 81 23.39 -1.39 -6.28
C THR A 81 22.73 -2.18 -5.16
N LYS A 82 21.62 -2.87 -5.45
CA LYS A 82 20.96 -3.82 -4.54
C LYS A 82 21.92 -4.93 -4.09
N SER A 83 22.64 -5.55 -5.03
CA SER A 83 23.57 -6.65 -4.74
C SER A 83 24.72 -6.20 -3.82
N ILE A 84 25.22 -4.97 -4.00
CA ILE A 84 26.22 -4.38 -3.11
C ILE A 84 25.61 -4.09 -1.74
N ALA A 85 24.45 -3.43 -1.70
CA ALA A 85 23.80 -3.01 -0.48
C ALA A 85 23.47 -4.19 0.46
N LYS A 86 23.04 -5.33 -0.08
CA LYS A 86 22.74 -6.54 0.71
C LYS A 86 23.94 -7.07 1.52
N LEU A 87 25.17 -6.75 1.10
CA LEU A 87 26.39 -7.17 1.80
C LEU A 87 26.82 -6.23 2.94
N ILE A 88 26.10 -5.12 3.15
CA ILE A 88 26.45 -4.08 4.12
C ILE A 88 25.58 -4.24 5.38
N PRO A 89 26.12 -4.71 6.52
CA PRO A 89 25.32 -4.92 7.73
C PRO A 89 24.87 -3.61 8.40
N ASN A 90 25.66 -2.54 8.25
CA ASN A 90 25.34 -1.24 8.83
C ASN A 90 24.19 -0.58 8.06
N ARG A 91 23.04 -0.39 8.73
CA ARG A 91 21.81 0.17 8.13
C ARG A 91 22.06 1.51 7.43
N LYS A 92 22.73 2.47 8.10
CA LYS A 92 23.02 3.80 7.53
C LYS A 92 23.85 3.71 6.24
N LEU A 93 24.97 2.98 6.28
CA LEU A 93 25.82 2.79 5.12
C LEU A 93 25.09 2.06 3.99
N ARG A 94 24.25 1.08 4.33
CA ARG A 94 23.42 0.35 3.36
C ARG A 94 22.40 1.26 2.69
N THR A 95 21.71 2.12 3.44
CA THR A 95 20.80 3.14 2.89
C THR A 95 21.53 4.02 1.88
N TYR A 96 22.70 4.56 2.23
CA TYR A 96 23.48 5.40 1.31
C TYR A 96 23.96 4.62 0.07
N ALA A 97 24.42 3.38 0.25
CA ALA A 97 24.90 2.56 -0.85
C ALA A 97 23.79 2.16 -1.83
N PHE A 98 22.56 1.98 -1.33
CA PHE A 98 21.42 1.61 -2.16
C PHE A 98 20.79 2.84 -2.84
N TYR A 99 20.42 3.85 -2.07
CA TYR A 99 19.69 5.02 -2.57
C TYR A 99 20.59 6.06 -3.22
N GLY A 100 21.80 6.29 -2.71
CA GLY A 100 22.69 7.37 -3.19
C GLY A 100 23.03 7.25 -4.69
N PRO A 101 23.62 6.14 -5.15
CA PRO A 101 23.94 5.94 -6.57
C PRO A 101 22.69 5.93 -7.45
N ASN A 102 21.57 5.34 -6.98
CA ASN A 102 20.32 5.35 -7.73
C ASN A 102 19.80 6.78 -7.92
N LYS A 103 19.78 7.59 -6.86
CA LYS A 103 19.36 9.00 -6.91
C LYS A 103 20.22 9.83 -7.85
N LEU A 104 21.53 9.59 -7.88
CA LEU A 104 22.46 10.34 -8.72
C LEU A 104 22.40 9.95 -10.21
N PHE A 105 22.21 8.66 -10.51
CA PHE A 105 22.46 8.14 -11.87
C PHE A 105 21.28 7.39 -12.49
N ASN A 106 20.33 6.90 -11.68
CA ASN A 106 19.35 5.92 -12.12
C ASN A 106 17.89 6.35 -11.95
N LEU A 107 17.62 7.48 -11.29
CA LEU A 107 16.27 8.00 -11.13
C LEU A 107 15.95 9.09 -12.17
N LYS A 108 14.72 9.08 -12.68
CA LYS A 108 14.07 10.20 -13.39
C LYS A 108 13.07 10.83 -12.40
N ASP A 109 13.13 12.15 -12.27
CA ASP A 109 12.24 12.91 -11.40
C ASP A 109 10.87 13.06 -12.07
N ARG A 110 9.99 12.09 -11.79
CA ARG A 110 8.58 12.08 -12.19
C ARG A 110 7.82 11.07 -11.34
N THR A 111 6.54 11.33 -11.13
CA THR A 111 5.64 10.38 -10.50
C THR A 111 5.52 9.10 -11.36
N PRO A 112 5.79 7.92 -10.78
CA PRO A 112 5.57 6.62 -11.42
C PRO A 112 4.08 6.34 -11.61
N ARG A 113 3.77 5.51 -12.60
CA ARG A 113 2.42 5.09 -12.96
C ARG A 113 2.34 3.56 -13.06
N SER A 114 1.14 3.01 -13.18
CA SER A 114 0.89 1.58 -13.31
C SER A 114 1.67 0.96 -14.49
N GLN A 115 1.84 1.70 -15.59
CA GLN A 115 2.65 1.26 -16.74
C GLN A 115 4.13 1.04 -16.43
N ASP A 116 4.66 1.69 -15.38
CA ASP A 116 6.06 1.51 -14.98
C ASP A 116 6.30 0.14 -14.36
N VAL A 117 5.24 -0.53 -13.90
CA VAL A 117 5.27 -1.90 -13.39
C VAL A 117 5.02 -2.89 -14.52
N GLN A 118 6.10 -3.49 -15.00
CA GLN A 118 6.08 -4.39 -16.16
C GLN A 118 5.61 -5.82 -15.85
N TYR A 119 4.96 -6.05 -14.71
CA TYR A 119 4.54 -7.39 -14.27
C TYR A 119 3.06 -7.37 -13.91
N LYS A 120 2.39 -8.49 -14.22
CA LYS A 120 1.01 -8.68 -13.81
C LYS A 120 0.91 -8.63 -12.29
N ARG A 121 -0.17 -8.03 -11.82
CA ARG A 121 -0.56 -7.99 -10.41
C ARG A 121 -1.48 -9.17 -10.11
N LEU A 122 -1.66 -9.48 -8.82
CA LEU A 122 -2.48 -10.58 -8.33
C LEU A 122 -3.86 -10.67 -9.01
N TRP A 123 -4.57 -9.54 -9.10
CA TRP A 123 -5.91 -9.44 -9.70
C TRP A 123 -5.95 -9.61 -11.22
N ASP A 124 -4.80 -9.61 -11.91
CA ASP A 124 -4.75 -9.92 -13.34
C ASP A 124 -4.82 -11.44 -13.61
N TYR A 125 -4.65 -12.26 -12.56
CA TYR A 125 -4.73 -13.72 -12.65
C TYR A 125 -6.07 -14.27 -12.16
N ILE A 126 -6.83 -13.50 -11.38
CA ILE A 126 -8.07 -13.93 -10.73
C ILE A 126 -9.25 -13.19 -11.35
N ASP A 127 -10.23 -13.96 -11.81
CA ASP A 127 -11.44 -13.41 -12.41
C ASP A 127 -12.35 -12.82 -11.33
N ASP A 128 -13.14 -11.83 -11.71
CA ASP A 128 -14.04 -11.07 -10.83
C ASP A 128 -13.30 -10.53 -9.59
N SER A 129 -12.24 -9.76 -9.82
CA SER A 129 -11.45 -9.12 -8.75
C SER A 129 -11.84 -7.65 -8.52
N LEU A 130 -12.23 -7.29 -7.30
CA LEU A 130 -12.36 -5.90 -6.84
C LEU A 130 -11.05 -5.42 -6.23
N THR A 131 -10.53 -4.29 -6.70
CA THR A 131 -9.32 -3.65 -6.15
C THR A 131 -9.62 -2.21 -5.77
N VAL A 132 -9.30 -1.84 -4.52
CA VAL A 132 -9.66 -0.54 -3.95
C VAL A 132 -8.42 0.09 -3.34
N SER A 133 -8.03 1.25 -3.85
CA SER A 133 -6.97 2.10 -3.28
C SER A 133 -5.58 1.44 -3.19
N VAL A 134 -5.31 0.36 -3.90
CA VAL A 134 -3.98 -0.28 -3.83
C VAL A 134 -2.92 0.65 -4.44
N PRO A 135 -1.78 0.91 -3.76
CA PRO A 135 -0.75 1.80 -4.30
C PRO A 135 -0.19 1.37 -5.66
N LEU A 136 0.19 2.38 -6.44
CA LEU A 136 0.74 2.28 -7.79
C LEU A 136 -0.19 1.55 -8.78
N THR A 137 -1.46 1.89 -8.72
CA THR A 137 -2.48 1.38 -9.65
C THR A 137 -3.07 2.46 -10.57
N TYR A 138 -2.47 3.65 -10.62
CA TYR A 138 -2.88 4.74 -11.52
C TYR A 138 -2.03 4.83 -12.79
N PRO A 139 -2.62 4.99 -13.98
CA PRO A 139 -4.05 4.92 -14.26
C PRO A 139 -4.59 3.50 -14.10
N ALA A 140 -5.90 3.41 -13.82
CA ALA A 140 -6.61 2.14 -13.80
C ALA A 140 -6.54 1.49 -15.19
N TRP A 141 -6.43 0.17 -15.22
CA TRP A 141 -6.36 -0.59 -16.45
C TRP A 141 -7.42 -1.68 -16.51
N LYS A 142 -7.59 -2.22 -17.72
CA LYS A 142 -8.50 -3.32 -17.96
C LYS A 142 -7.98 -4.61 -17.36
N HIS A 143 -8.72 -5.15 -16.40
CA HIS A 143 -8.58 -6.51 -15.88
C HIS A 143 -9.95 -7.20 -15.78
N ASN A 144 -9.99 -8.42 -15.26
CA ASN A 144 -11.22 -9.18 -15.07
C ASN A 144 -11.90 -8.79 -13.76
N GLY A 145 -12.39 -7.54 -13.65
CA GLY A 145 -13.06 -7.09 -12.42
C GLY A 145 -13.32 -5.59 -12.36
N VAL A 146 -13.25 -5.04 -11.14
CA VAL A 146 -13.41 -3.61 -10.84
C VAL A 146 -12.17 -3.09 -10.14
N MET A 147 -11.71 -1.90 -10.51
CA MET A 147 -10.51 -1.27 -9.98
C MET A 147 -10.78 0.19 -9.68
N PHE A 148 -10.33 0.62 -8.51
CA PHE A 148 -10.20 2.02 -8.12
C PHE A 148 -8.75 2.27 -7.76
N SER A 149 -8.08 3.10 -8.56
CA SER A 149 -6.65 3.35 -8.41
C SER A 149 -6.35 4.02 -7.06
N GLY A 150 -5.34 3.50 -6.37
CA GLY A 150 -4.72 4.12 -5.19
C GLY A 150 -3.66 5.16 -5.55
N ILE A 151 -2.89 5.61 -4.56
CA ILE A 151 -1.83 6.60 -4.73
C ILE A 151 -0.86 6.17 -5.86
N PRO A 152 -0.49 7.05 -6.81
CA PRO A 152 -0.71 8.51 -6.83
C PRO A 152 -1.91 8.94 -7.69
N ALA A 153 -3.01 8.19 -7.73
CA ALA A 153 -4.19 8.59 -8.50
C ALA A 153 -4.72 9.97 -8.08
N PRO A 154 -4.78 10.97 -8.97
CA PRO A 154 -5.38 12.26 -8.64
C PRO A 154 -6.89 12.10 -8.41
N LYS A 155 -7.48 13.05 -7.69
CA LYS A 155 -8.95 13.13 -7.55
C LYS A 155 -9.62 13.48 -8.87
N ASP A 156 -9.04 14.45 -9.57
CA ASP A 156 -9.44 14.90 -10.90
C ASP A 156 -8.20 14.81 -11.81
N GLY A 157 -8.27 14.05 -12.91
CA GLY A 157 -7.16 13.91 -13.85
C GLY A 157 -7.62 13.40 -15.21
N ALA A 158 -6.76 13.54 -16.23
CA ALA A 158 -7.11 13.18 -17.60
C ALA A 158 -7.20 11.67 -17.86
N LEU A 159 -6.52 10.84 -17.06
CA LEU A 159 -6.48 9.39 -17.22
C LEU A 159 -7.43 8.69 -16.24
N PRO A 160 -7.96 7.50 -16.60
CA PRO A 160 -8.92 6.79 -15.77
C PRO A 160 -8.34 6.44 -14.40
N THR A 161 -9.10 6.75 -13.36
CA THR A 161 -8.84 6.38 -11.96
C THR A 161 -9.71 5.20 -11.53
N SER A 162 -10.60 4.73 -12.42
CA SER A 162 -11.44 3.56 -12.25
C SER A 162 -11.49 2.69 -13.51
N TYR A 163 -11.72 1.39 -13.32
CA TYR A 163 -12.06 0.47 -14.39
C TYR A 163 -13.13 -0.55 -13.93
N PRO A 164 -14.13 -0.88 -14.77
CA PRO A 164 -14.50 -0.17 -15.98
C PRO A 164 -15.03 1.23 -15.65
N GLN A 165 -14.96 2.15 -16.63
CA GLN A 165 -15.33 3.56 -16.45
C GLN A 165 -16.78 3.77 -15.98
N SER A 166 -17.66 2.77 -16.12
CA SER A 166 -19.02 2.81 -15.57
C SER A 166 -19.08 2.95 -14.04
N TYR A 167 -17.98 2.66 -13.33
CA TYR A 167 -17.87 2.80 -11.87
C TYR A 167 -17.28 4.13 -11.41
N GLU A 168 -17.14 5.12 -12.30
CA GLU A 168 -16.53 6.42 -11.98
C GLU A 168 -17.27 7.16 -10.85
N ASP A 169 -18.57 6.97 -10.70
CA ASP A 169 -19.33 7.59 -9.61
C ASP A 169 -18.97 7.02 -8.23
N TYR A 170 -18.65 5.74 -8.12
CA TYR A 170 -18.04 5.16 -6.91
C TYR A 170 -16.64 5.73 -6.70
N ARG A 171 -15.86 5.89 -7.76
CA ARG A 171 -14.49 6.42 -7.66
C ARG A 171 -14.44 7.83 -7.09
N LYS A 172 -15.46 8.67 -7.34
CA LYS A 172 -15.56 10.03 -6.76
C LYS A 172 -15.75 10.01 -5.24
N ARG A 173 -16.31 8.92 -4.71
CA ARG A 173 -16.52 8.68 -3.28
C ARG A 173 -15.28 8.07 -2.64
N ILE A 174 -14.58 7.21 -3.37
CA ILE A 174 -13.31 6.62 -2.90
C ILE A 174 -12.17 7.63 -3.01
N ASN A 175 -11.67 8.06 -1.86
CA ASN A 175 -10.38 8.74 -1.75
C ASN A 175 -9.71 8.33 -0.44
N ALA A 176 -9.37 7.04 -0.31
CA ALA A 176 -8.92 6.47 0.96
C ALA A 176 -7.65 7.16 1.53
N TYR A 177 -6.78 7.67 0.65
CA TYR A 177 -5.61 8.47 1.03
C TYR A 177 -5.96 9.96 1.11
N ASN A 178 -5.57 10.62 2.20
CA ASN A 178 -5.77 12.05 2.33
C ASN A 178 -4.63 12.86 1.68
N TYR A 179 -4.87 13.39 0.47
CA TYR A 179 -3.92 14.27 -0.21
C TYR A 179 -3.85 15.65 0.45
N LEU A 180 -2.68 16.01 0.98
CA LEU A 180 -2.43 17.28 1.66
C LEU A 180 -2.31 18.50 0.73
N GLY A 181 -2.48 18.33 -0.59
CA GLY A 181 -2.65 19.43 -1.54
C GLY A 181 -1.44 20.37 -1.62
N GLY A 182 -0.24 19.80 -1.76
CA GLY A 182 1.02 20.55 -1.84
C GLY A 182 1.64 20.96 -0.50
N LYS A 183 0.97 20.70 0.63
CA LYS A 183 1.60 20.72 1.96
C LYS A 183 2.33 19.39 2.17
N LYS A 184 3.50 19.42 2.83
CA LYS A 184 4.27 18.18 3.04
C LYS A 184 3.75 17.39 4.22
N THR A 185 3.20 18.07 5.24
CA THR A 185 2.68 17.43 6.45
C THR A 185 1.52 18.22 7.05
N PRO A 186 0.68 17.59 7.89
CA PRO A 186 -0.39 18.28 8.64
C PRO A 186 0.15 19.33 9.62
N LEU A 187 1.45 19.25 9.94
CA LEU A 187 2.13 20.07 10.94
C LEU A 187 2.76 21.35 10.39
N GLU A 188 2.85 21.52 9.05
CA GLU A 188 3.42 22.73 8.42
C GLU A 188 2.53 24.00 8.56
N GLU A 189 1.30 23.91 9.09
CA GLU A 189 0.49 25.09 9.38
C GLU A 189 0.73 25.63 10.80
N SER A 190 1.28 26.85 10.86
CA SER A 190 1.76 27.59 12.03
C SER A 190 0.76 27.83 13.18
N SER A 191 -0.42 27.23 13.16
CA SER A 191 -1.44 27.40 14.19
C SER A 191 -2.01 26.11 14.79
N LYS A 192 -1.72 24.91 14.24
CA LYS A 192 -2.37 23.64 14.64
C LYS A 192 -3.94 23.60 14.70
N PRO A 193 -4.76 24.51 14.11
CA PRO A 193 -6.21 24.51 14.35
C PRO A 193 -6.94 23.38 13.61
N ASN A 194 -6.27 22.70 12.67
CA ASN A 194 -6.91 21.74 11.77
C ASN A 194 -6.44 20.29 11.99
N LEU A 195 -5.73 19.97 13.08
CA LEU A 195 -5.34 18.57 13.37
C LEU A 195 -6.59 17.69 13.58
N GLN A 196 -7.60 18.20 14.29
CA GLN A 196 -8.86 17.48 14.45
C GLN A 196 -9.58 17.31 13.10
N GLU A 197 -9.66 18.37 12.29
CA GLU A 197 -10.25 18.30 10.94
C GLU A 197 -9.51 17.29 10.04
N TYR A 198 -8.17 17.24 10.12
CA TYR A 198 -7.35 16.26 9.41
C TYR A 198 -7.68 14.82 9.85
N LYS A 199 -7.75 14.58 11.16
CA LYS A 199 -8.12 13.28 11.72
C LYS A 199 -9.53 12.86 11.29
N ASP A 200 -10.51 13.74 11.51
CA ASP A 200 -11.91 13.50 11.14
C ASP A 200 -12.01 13.17 9.65
N ARG A 201 -11.26 13.89 8.80
CA ARG A 201 -11.23 13.65 7.36
C ARG A 201 -10.70 12.27 7.00
N ILE A 202 -9.67 11.76 7.68
CA ILE A 202 -9.13 10.42 7.43
C ILE A 202 -10.18 9.36 7.76
N TYR A 203 -10.87 9.49 8.90
CA TYR A 203 -11.97 8.58 9.26
C TYR A 203 -13.10 8.62 8.23
N GLU A 204 -13.55 9.82 7.81
CA GLU A 204 -14.59 9.96 6.76
C GLU A 204 -14.19 9.28 5.44
N LEU A 205 -12.96 9.49 4.99
CA LEU A 205 -12.46 8.95 3.73
C LEU A 205 -12.37 7.42 3.74
N ASN A 206 -11.91 6.84 4.84
CA ASN A 206 -11.81 5.40 4.99
C ASN A 206 -13.20 4.79 5.19
N GLU A 207 -14.08 5.43 5.96
CA GLU A 207 -15.48 5.01 6.13
C GLU A 207 -16.20 4.89 4.80
N GLU A 208 -16.08 5.92 3.96
CA GLU A 208 -16.67 5.92 2.61
C GLU A 208 -16.07 4.80 1.73
N ALA A 209 -14.75 4.54 1.85
CA ALA A 209 -14.12 3.46 1.11
C ALA A 209 -14.66 2.08 1.52
N PHE A 210 -14.83 1.81 2.83
CA PHE A 210 -15.46 0.58 3.32
C PHE A 210 -16.90 0.45 2.80
N GLN A 211 -17.71 1.50 2.90
CA GLN A 211 -19.10 1.50 2.40
C GLN A 211 -19.17 1.19 0.89
N VAL A 212 -18.26 1.75 0.09
CA VAL A 212 -18.23 1.45 -1.34
C VAL A 212 -17.89 -0.03 -1.61
N VAL A 213 -17.01 -0.65 -0.82
CA VAL A 213 -16.74 -2.10 -0.95
C VAL A 213 -18.00 -2.91 -0.65
N GLU A 214 -18.71 -2.58 0.43
CA GLU A 214 -19.97 -3.24 0.81
C GLU A 214 -21.03 -3.12 -0.28
N GLU A 215 -21.27 -1.90 -0.79
CA GLU A 215 -22.26 -1.66 -1.86
C GLU A 215 -21.93 -2.44 -3.13
N LEU A 216 -20.65 -2.53 -3.51
CA LEU A 216 -20.24 -3.25 -4.71
C LEU A 216 -20.38 -4.76 -4.58
N ASP A 217 -20.09 -5.32 -3.40
CA ASP A 217 -20.29 -6.75 -3.13
C ASP A 217 -21.78 -7.14 -3.16
N GLU A 218 -22.68 -6.24 -2.73
CA GLU A 218 -24.13 -6.43 -2.87
C GLU A 218 -24.60 -6.41 -4.34
N GLU A 219 -23.95 -5.59 -5.19
CA GLU A 219 -24.31 -5.45 -6.60
C GLU A 219 -23.77 -6.58 -7.48
N ARG A 220 -22.61 -7.14 -7.13
CA ARG A 220 -21.92 -8.15 -7.93
C ARG A 220 -21.02 -9.03 -7.08
N ASP A 221 -21.06 -10.33 -7.40
CA ASP A 221 -20.11 -11.29 -6.87
C ASP A 221 -18.66 -11.03 -7.33
N PHE A 222 -17.74 -10.96 -6.37
CA PHE A 222 -16.30 -11.00 -6.61
C PHE A 222 -15.71 -12.32 -6.11
N GLN A 223 -14.67 -12.85 -6.77
CA GLN A 223 -13.89 -13.95 -6.21
C GLN A 223 -12.79 -13.46 -5.27
N LEU A 224 -12.23 -12.29 -5.58
CA LEU A 224 -11.21 -11.60 -4.79
C LEU A 224 -11.66 -10.17 -4.54
N ILE A 225 -11.65 -9.75 -3.28
CA ILE A 225 -11.72 -8.34 -2.90
C ILE A 225 -10.37 -7.98 -2.27
N PHE A 226 -9.72 -6.93 -2.77
CA PHE A 226 -8.43 -6.45 -2.27
C PHE A 226 -8.50 -4.94 -2.06
N GLY A 227 -8.70 -4.51 -0.82
CA GLY A 227 -8.72 -3.10 -0.43
C GLY A 227 -7.50 -2.73 0.40
N VAL A 228 -6.94 -1.53 0.21
CA VAL A 228 -5.93 -0.94 1.10
C VAL A 228 -6.51 0.33 1.71
N PHE A 229 -6.46 0.40 3.04
CA PHE A 229 -7.04 1.44 3.86
C PHE A 229 -5.93 2.10 4.69
N PRO A 230 -5.53 3.35 4.37
CA PRO A 230 -4.36 3.96 4.94
C PRO A 230 -4.61 4.73 6.24
N ILE A 231 -5.72 4.46 6.93
CA ILE A 231 -6.09 5.19 8.15
C ILE A 231 -4.97 5.20 9.21
N ILE A 232 -4.28 4.08 9.45
CA ILE A 232 -3.21 4.03 10.44
C ILE A 232 -2.02 4.87 9.96
N ASP A 233 -1.53 4.63 8.75
CA ASP A 233 -0.44 5.40 8.15
C ASP A 233 -0.70 6.92 8.14
N ASP A 234 -1.84 7.33 7.56
CA ASP A 234 -2.24 8.74 7.43
C ASP A 234 -2.38 9.43 8.80
N LEU A 235 -2.89 8.73 9.83
CA LEU A 235 -3.02 9.28 11.18
C LEU A 235 -1.67 9.36 11.88
N LEU A 236 -0.89 8.27 11.91
CA LEU A 236 0.33 8.18 12.71
C LEU A 236 1.43 9.13 12.22
N HIS A 237 1.41 9.49 10.95
CA HIS A 237 2.24 10.58 10.41
C HIS A 237 2.09 11.93 11.17
N ALA A 238 0.95 12.17 11.83
CA ALA A 238 0.63 13.39 12.55
C ALA A 238 0.48 13.21 14.08
N LEU A 239 0.69 12.00 14.60
CA LEU A 239 0.51 11.66 16.01
C LEU A 239 1.84 11.33 16.67
N ASP A 240 2.10 11.96 17.80
CA ASP A 240 3.23 11.60 18.66
C ASP A 240 2.84 10.36 19.47
N PRO A 241 3.61 9.25 19.40
CA PRO A 241 3.23 8.00 20.06
C PRO A 241 3.24 8.08 21.60
N GLU A 242 3.98 9.01 22.19
CA GLU A 242 4.02 9.21 23.65
C GLU A 242 2.80 10.03 24.12
N ASP A 243 2.45 11.08 23.37
CA ASP A 243 1.36 12.00 23.73
C ASP A 243 -0.02 11.54 23.24
N ASN A 244 -0.09 10.69 22.21
CA ASN A 244 -1.33 10.33 21.51
C ASN A 244 -1.68 8.84 21.57
N ARG A 245 -1.21 8.10 22.59
CA ARG A 245 -1.47 6.66 22.73
C ARG A 245 -2.94 6.28 22.58
N ASP A 246 -3.84 6.93 23.30
CA ASP A 246 -5.29 6.64 23.26
C ASP A 246 -5.88 6.83 21.84
N GLU A 247 -5.36 7.80 21.07
CA GLU A 247 -5.82 8.06 19.70
C GLU A 247 -5.29 7.01 18.72
N ILE A 248 -4.07 6.52 18.93
CA ILE A 248 -3.50 5.40 18.18
C ILE A 248 -4.32 4.14 18.47
N GLU A 249 -4.58 3.84 19.74
CA GLU A 249 -5.42 2.70 20.15
C GLU A 249 -6.80 2.76 19.51
N ALA A 250 -7.46 3.92 19.55
CA ALA A 250 -8.76 4.13 18.91
C ALA A 250 -8.72 3.91 17.39
N ALA A 251 -7.63 4.26 16.69
CA ALA A 251 -7.49 4.02 15.26
C ALA A 251 -7.40 2.51 14.92
N TYR A 252 -6.64 1.76 15.73
CA TYR A 252 -6.55 0.30 15.61
C TYR A 252 -7.89 -0.39 15.92
N GLU A 253 -8.56 0.01 16.99
CA GLU A 253 -9.91 -0.50 17.33
C GLU A 253 -10.91 -0.19 16.22
N TRP A 254 -10.85 1.01 15.63
CA TRP A 254 -11.76 1.40 14.56
C TRP A 254 -11.58 0.51 13.32
N ILE A 255 -10.34 0.32 12.84
CA ILE A 255 -10.11 -0.49 11.64
C ILE A 255 -10.38 -1.98 11.89
N ASP A 256 -10.15 -2.48 13.11
CA ASP A 256 -10.50 -3.84 13.52
C ASP A 256 -12.02 -4.08 13.43
N ASN A 257 -12.80 -3.19 14.04
CA ASN A 257 -14.25 -3.26 14.02
C ASN A 257 -14.81 -3.15 12.58
N ARG A 258 -14.31 -2.21 11.77
CA ARG A 258 -14.76 -2.07 10.37
C ARG A 258 -14.34 -3.26 9.50
N THR A 259 -13.20 -3.87 9.78
CA THR A 259 -12.78 -5.12 9.13
C THR A 259 -13.73 -6.25 9.51
N GLN A 260 -14.10 -6.40 10.78
CA GLN A 260 -15.07 -7.40 11.23
C GLN A 260 -16.43 -7.21 10.54
N GLU A 261 -16.96 -5.99 10.55
CA GLU A 261 -18.25 -5.68 9.91
C GLU A 261 -18.23 -5.99 8.41
N LEU A 262 -17.15 -5.65 7.71
CA LEU A 262 -16.99 -5.97 6.29
C LEU A 262 -16.95 -7.49 6.07
N VAL A 263 -16.26 -8.24 6.93
CA VAL A 263 -16.20 -9.71 6.85
C VAL A 263 -17.58 -10.33 7.09
N GLU A 264 -18.35 -9.82 8.03
CA GLU A 264 -19.72 -10.30 8.32
C GLU A 264 -20.68 -10.05 7.14
N LYS A 265 -20.52 -8.92 6.43
CA LYS A 265 -21.33 -8.58 5.26
C LYS A 265 -20.94 -9.39 4.02
N VAL A 266 -19.65 -9.41 3.68
CA VAL A 266 -19.10 -10.12 2.51
C VAL A 266 -19.18 -11.63 2.69
N ASN A 267 -19.06 -12.11 3.93
CA ASN A 267 -19.04 -13.53 4.29
C ASN A 267 -18.09 -14.38 3.40
N PRO A 268 -16.78 -14.05 3.36
CA PRO A 268 -15.82 -14.71 2.48
C PRO A 268 -15.36 -16.07 3.02
N ASP A 269 -14.89 -16.96 2.15
CA ASP A 269 -14.27 -18.24 2.56
C ASP A 269 -12.98 -18.00 3.38
N ASN A 270 -12.19 -17.02 2.95
CA ASN A 270 -10.89 -16.68 3.53
C ASN A 270 -10.78 -15.17 3.75
N VAL A 271 -10.11 -14.79 4.83
CA VAL A 271 -9.79 -13.39 5.16
C VAL A 271 -8.28 -13.27 5.33
N LEU A 272 -7.71 -12.19 4.80
CA LEU A 272 -6.31 -11.86 4.99
C LEU A 272 -6.18 -10.38 5.31
N ILE A 273 -5.73 -10.06 6.52
CA ILE A 273 -5.31 -8.72 6.91
C ILE A 273 -3.81 -8.59 6.59
N LEU A 274 -3.40 -7.49 5.95
CA LEU A 274 -2.01 -7.22 5.61
C LEU A 274 -1.61 -5.80 6.01
N SER A 275 -0.36 -5.62 6.41
CA SER A 275 0.32 -4.35 6.32
C SER A 275 1.67 -4.55 5.69
N ASP A 276 2.03 -3.64 4.80
CA ASP A 276 3.28 -3.66 4.06
C ASP A 276 4.46 -3.20 4.92
N HIS A 277 4.23 -2.28 5.87
CA HIS A 277 5.17 -1.83 6.89
C HIS A 277 4.48 -1.50 8.22
N GLY A 278 5.27 -1.25 9.27
CA GLY A 278 4.78 -0.62 10.50
C GLY A 278 5.13 0.86 10.54
N MET A 279 5.12 1.46 11.73
CA MET A 279 5.46 2.86 11.98
C MET A 279 6.52 2.95 13.08
N MET A 280 7.41 3.93 12.96
CA MET A 280 8.44 4.26 13.94
C MET A 280 8.60 5.78 14.04
N PRO A 281 9.16 6.31 15.13
CA PRO A 281 9.45 7.74 15.23
C PRO A 281 10.29 8.23 14.03
N ALA A 282 9.89 9.35 13.43
CA ALA A 282 10.50 9.86 12.20
C ALA A 282 11.99 10.19 12.40
N GLU A 283 12.42 10.56 13.60
CA GLU A 283 13.83 10.81 13.93
C GLU A 283 14.71 9.55 13.94
N GLU A 284 14.12 8.37 14.13
CA GLU A 284 14.80 7.09 14.07
C GLU A 284 14.89 6.55 12.63
N SER A 285 13.99 7.02 11.76
CA SER A 285 14.00 6.65 10.35
C SER A 285 15.28 7.11 9.65
N LEU A 286 15.78 6.26 8.76
CA LEU A 286 16.94 6.59 7.92
C LEU A 286 16.52 7.29 6.62
N ASN A 287 15.37 7.98 6.64
CA ASN A 287 14.79 8.68 5.50
C ASN A 287 14.87 10.21 5.65
N PRO A 288 16.05 10.83 5.56
CA PRO A 288 16.24 12.21 6.02
C PRO A 288 15.50 13.29 5.20
N ASN A 289 14.74 12.97 4.14
CA ASN A 289 14.17 13.99 3.24
C ASN A 289 12.88 13.60 2.49
N GLN A 290 12.30 12.41 2.65
CA GLN A 290 11.09 12.06 1.87
C GLN A 290 9.86 12.78 2.43
N TYR A 291 9.76 12.90 3.76
CA TYR A 291 8.63 13.55 4.43
C TYR A 291 9.13 14.42 5.61
N PRO A 292 9.60 15.64 5.35
CA PRO A 292 10.05 16.52 6.43
C PRO A 292 8.87 16.99 7.29
N GLY A 293 8.96 16.82 8.61
CA GLY A 293 7.98 17.36 9.57
C GLY A 293 6.84 16.41 9.95
N LEU A 294 7.10 15.09 9.92
CA LEU A 294 6.21 14.05 10.44
C LEU A 294 6.62 13.66 11.86
N GLU A 295 5.68 13.14 12.64
CA GLU A 295 5.97 12.50 13.94
C GLU A 295 6.47 11.07 13.76
N MET A 296 5.79 10.29 12.90
CA MET A 296 6.12 8.90 12.59
C MET A 296 6.42 8.71 11.10
N ASP A 297 7.33 7.78 10.78
CA ASP A 297 7.69 7.35 9.44
C ASP A 297 7.67 5.80 9.36
N HIS A 298 7.81 5.26 8.16
CA HIS A 298 7.62 3.82 7.94
C HIS A 298 8.69 2.96 8.62
N ASP A 299 8.25 1.97 9.39
CA ASP A 299 9.10 0.91 9.92
C ASP A 299 9.06 -0.32 9.02
N PRO A 300 10.11 -0.60 8.23
CA PRO A 300 10.16 -1.75 7.34
C PRO A 300 10.14 -3.10 8.07
N MET A 301 10.34 -3.15 9.40
CA MET A 301 10.47 -4.41 10.14
C MET A 301 9.20 -4.81 10.90
N ASN A 302 8.12 -4.05 10.76
CA ASN A 302 6.93 -4.21 11.59
C ASN A 302 5.61 -4.34 10.81
N GLY A 303 5.65 -4.54 9.50
CA GLY A 303 4.46 -4.94 8.73
C GLY A 303 3.90 -6.27 9.25
N ILE A 304 2.60 -6.51 9.03
CA ILE A 304 1.85 -7.62 9.61
C ILE A 304 1.14 -8.45 8.55
N TRP A 305 0.79 -9.68 8.91
CA TRP A 305 -0.29 -10.41 8.27
C TRP A 305 -1.09 -11.19 9.31
N ALA A 306 -2.39 -11.37 9.05
CA ALA A 306 -3.26 -12.25 9.83
C ALA A 306 -4.34 -12.88 8.96
N SER A 307 -4.68 -14.14 9.19
CA SER A 307 -5.65 -14.89 8.38
C SER A 307 -6.32 -16.03 9.13
N ASN A 308 -7.54 -16.37 8.69
CA ASN A 308 -8.22 -17.60 9.08
C ASN A 308 -7.66 -18.85 8.37
N THR A 309 -6.74 -18.66 7.42
CA THR A 309 -6.10 -19.72 6.63
C THR A 309 -4.59 -19.59 6.74
N ASP A 310 -3.90 -20.73 6.90
CA ASP A 310 -2.44 -20.73 6.97
C ASP A 310 -1.84 -20.53 5.57
N LEU A 311 -1.27 -19.35 5.35
CA LEU A 311 -0.59 -18.97 4.11
C LEU A 311 0.95 -19.05 4.25
N GLU A 312 1.47 -19.30 5.46
CA GLU A 312 2.91 -19.35 5.77
C GLU A 312 3.69 -18.14 5.20
N LEU A 313 3.16 -16.92 5.37
CA LEU A 313 3.79 -15.71 4.82
C LEU A 313 4.98 -15.27 5.68
N GLU A 314 6.14 -15.06 5.04
CA GLU A 314 7.34 -14.53 5.69
C GLU A 314 7.76 -13.19 5.08
N GLU A 315 7.81 -13.12 3.75
CA GLU A 315 8.17 -11.92 3.02
C GLU A 315 7.02 -11.39 2.14
N GLN A 316 7.02 -10.08 1.90
CA GLN A 316 6.05 -9.39 1.03
C GLN A 316 5.85 -10.10 -0.32
N LYS A 317 6.94 -10.59 -0.94
CA LYS A 317 6.89 -11.26 -2.25
C LYS A 317 6.16 -12.61 -2.22
N ASP A 318 5.92 -13.19 -1.05
CA ASP A 318 5.28 -14.49 -0.89
C ASP A 318 3.75 -14.38 -1.02
N VAL A 319 3.19 -13.18 -0.80
CA VAL A 319 1.74 -12.93 -0.78
C VAL A 319 1.06 -13.34 -2.09
N THR A 320 1.51 -12.77 -3.23
CA THR A 320 0.89 -13.11 -4.53
C THR A 320 0.98 -14.61 -4.86
N PRO A 321 2.15 -15.27 -4.77
CA PRO A 321 2.25 -16.71 -5.00
C PRO A 321 1.30 -17.54 -4.12
N LYS A 322 1.25 -17.26 -2.81
CA LYS A 322 0.42 -18.01 -1.86
C LYS A 322 -1.07 -17.77 -2.06
N ILE A 323 -1.48 -16.56 -2.40
CA ILE A 323 -2.87 -16.31 -2.80
C ILE A 323 -3.20 -17.06 -4.09
N LEU A 324 -2.34 -17.05 -5.11
CA LEU A 324 -2.62 -17.80 -6.34
C LEU A 324 -2.76 -19.31 -6.09
N GLU A 325 -1.95 -19.87 -5.18
CA GLU A 325 -2.08 -21.26 -4.73
C GLU A 325 -3.46 -21.53 -4.11
N LEU A 326 -3.96 -20.64 -3.25
CA LEU A 326 -5.32 -20.71 -2.68
C LEU A 326 -6.39 -20.74 -3.79
N PHE A 327 -6.16 -20.04 -4.90
CA PHE A 327 -7.03 -20.03 -6.09
C PHE A 327 -6.79 -21.21 -7.05
N GLY A 328 -5.88 -22.12 -6.74
CA GLY A 328 -5.52 -23.25 -7.62
C GLY A 328 -4.79 -22.83 -8.89
N LYS A 329 -4.11 -21.68 -8.85
CA LYS A 329 -3.36 -21.09 -9.96
C LYS A 329 -1.86 -21.16 -9.69
N GLU A 330 -1.09 -21.50 -10.71
CA GLU A 330 0.38 -21.50 -10.63
C GLU A 330 0.90 -20.08 -10.78
N PHE A 331 1.73 -19.61 -9.85
CA PHE A 331 2.40 -18.32 -9.98
C PHE A 331 3.48 -18.38 -11.06
N LYS A 332 3.37 -17.49 -12.05
CA LYS A 332 4.40 -17.23 -13.05
C LYS A 332 4.68 -15.75 -13.08
N LYS A 333 5.95 -15.38 -13.16
CA LYS A 333 6.36 -13.97 -13.34
C LYS A 333 6.05 -13.54 -14.77
N GLU A 334 4.80 -13.21 -15.03
CA GLU A 334 4.35 -12.77 -16.35
C GLU A 334 4.50 -11.27 -16.50
N LYS A 335 5.07 -10.86 -17.64
CA LYS A 335 5.11 -9.45 -17.98
C LYS A 335 3.71 -8.96 -18.31
N PHE A 336 3.44 -7.73 -17.89
CA PHE A 336 2.22 -7.02 -18.22
C PHE A 336 2.55 -5.93 -19.23
N GLU A 337 1.94 -6.03 -20.41
CA GLU A 337 1.93 -4.95 -21.39
C GLU A 337 0.53 -4.33 -21.35
N MET A 338 0.43 -3.15 -20.75
CA MET A 338 -0.79 -2.36 -20.88
C MET A 338 -0.92 -1.93 -22.34
N GLU A 339 -2.08 -2.19 -22.95
CA GLU A 339 -2.48 -1.54 -24.19
C GLU A 339 -2.74 -0.05 -23.89
N VAL A 340 -1.67 0.76 -23.90
CA VAL A 340 -1.77 2.22 -23.80
C VAL A 340 -1.34 2.81 -25.12
N GLU A 341 -2.10 3.82 -25.59
CA GLU A 341 -1.62 4.68 -26.66
C GLU A 341 -0.25 5.28 -26.26
N PRO A 342 0.71 5.34 -27.18
CA PRO A 342 2.10 5.66 -26.86
C PRO A 342 2.22 7.04 -26.20
N ASP A 343 3.12 7.14 -25.21
CA ASP A 343 3.66 8.35 -24.58
C ASP A 343 3.26 9.63 -25.32
N THR A 344 2.13 10.24 -24.94
CA THR A 344 2.02 11.67 -25.13
C THR A 344 2.98 12.26 -24.10
N GLU A 345 3.97 13.04 -24.54
CA GLU A 345 4.87 13.79 -23.64
C GLU A 345 4.09 14.74 -22.70
N GLU A 346 2.78 14.87 -22.89
CA GLU A 346 1.80 15.57 -22.05
C GLU A 346 1.20 14.64 -20.96
N PHE A 347 2.04 13.92 -20.24
CA PHE A 347 1.59 13.32 -19.00
C PHE A 347 1.45 14.43 -17.96
N GLU A 348 0.20 14.72 -17.55
CA GLU A 348 -0.09 15.70 -16.50
C GLU A 348 0.82 15.46 -15.29
N ASP A 349 1.47 16.53 -14.82
CA ASP A 349 2.17 16.54 -13.55
C ASP A 349 1.12 16.28 -12.45
N ILE A 350 1.11 15.06 -11.91
CA ILE A 350 0.28 14.69 -10.78
C ILE A 350 0.82 15.46 -9.58
N LYS A 351 0.14 16.54 -9.21
CA LYS A 351 0.35 17.20 -7.93
C LYS A 351 -0.40 16.39 -6.87
N VAL A 352 0.34 15.52 -6.20
CA VAL A 352 -0.06 14.80 -4.98
C VAL A 352 -0.20 15.81 -3.83
#